data_AF-A0A5C5QEP6-F1
#
_entry.id   AF-A0A5C5QEP6-F1
#
_cell.length_a   1.000
_cell.length_b   1.000
_cell.length_c   1.000
_cell.angle_alpha   90.00
_cell.angle_beta   90.00
_cell.angle_gamma   90.00
#
_symmetry.space_group_name_H-M   'P 1'
#
loop_
_entity.id
_entity.type
_entity.pdbx_description
1 polymer ?
#
loop_
_entity_poly.entity_id
_entity_poly.type
_entity_poly.pdbx_seq_one_letter_code
_entity_poly.pdbx_strand_id
1 'polypeptide(L)'
;MFDAAGFFNGVLILLLGIACGTLIFALIFPSNLLATRYRLHRAVRRDFRRIGRHPNRWSFRGWQTRTADRLGRQLATANGDIDTQAERELRGLLGAWTIGYATIALHYLAEDFHPVRRPVVVILGRLTNADSLRLATAARSSARSFTWQSRGANERKRQDLLRAAILSLSITEAATEHEDFLGE
;
A
#
# COMPACT_ATOMS: atom_id res chain seq x y z
N MET A 1 18.82 50.49 14.32
CA MET A 1 18.99 49.37 15.28
C MET A 1 17.75 48.51 15.16
N PHE A 2 17.85 47.32 14.56
CA PHE A 2 16.69 46.42 14.39
C PHE A 2 16.19 46.00 15.78
N ASP A 3 14.91 46.26 16.07
CA ASP A 3 14.27 45.79 17.29
C ASP A 3 13.96 44.29 17.15
N ALA A 4 15.00 43.49 17.41
CA ALA A 4 14.93 42.03 17.36
C ALA A 4 13.87 41.48 18.32
N ALA A 5 13.62 42.17 19.44
CA ALA A 5 12.63 41.77 20.43
C ALA A 5 11.20 41.95 19.90
N GLY A 6 10.91 43.06 19.22
CA GLY A 6 9.61 43.30 18.58
C GLY A 6 9.28 42.27 17.48
N PHE A 7 10.27 41.92 16.65
CA PHE A 7 10.09 40.89 15.62
C PHE A 7 9.85 39.50 16.21
N PHE A 8 10.63 39.09 17.22
CA PHE A 8 10.48 37.79 17.87
C PHE A 8 9.12 37.65 18.55
N ASN A 9 8.66 38.71 19.22
CA ASN A 9 7.36 38.73 19.87
C ASN A 9 6.23 38.62 18.85
N GLY A 10 6.35 39.30 17.70
CA GLY A 10 5.39 39.17 16.59
C GLY A 10 5.31 37.76 16.02
N VAL A 11 6.45 37.10 15.81
CA VAL A 11 6.50 35.69 15.33
C VAL A 11 5.88 34.74 16.35
N LEU A 12 6.17 34.91 17.64
CA LEU A 12 5.59 34.09 18.70
C LEU A 12 4.08 34.24 18.80
N ILE A 13 3.56 35.47 18.70
CA ILE A 13 2.12 35.72 18.70
C ILE A 13 1.45 35.09 17.47
N LEU A 14 2.08 35.18 16.30
CA LEU A 14 1.56 34.56 15.08
C LEU A 14 1.53 33.02 15.19
N LEU A 15 2.61 32.41 15.69
CA LEU A 15 2.67 30.96 15.91
C LEU A 15 1.63 30.50 16.94
N LEU A 16 1.45 31.26 18.02
CA LEU A 16 0.45 30.96 19.04
C LEU A 16 -0.98 31.12 18.50
N GLY A 17 -1.23 32.13 17.67
CA GLY A 17 -2.51 32.33 16.98
C GLY A 17 -2.84 31.18 16.03
N ILE A 18 -1.86 30.73 15.24
CA ILE A 18 -2.01 29.57 14.35
C ILE A 18 -2.27 28.31 15.17
N ALA A 19 -1.51 28.08 16.24
CA ALA A 19 -1.66 26.92 17.12
C ALA A 19 -3.02 26.90 17.84
N CYS A 20 -3.49 28.05 18.31
CA CYS A 20 -4.80 28.18 18.95
C CYS A 20 -5.94 27.95 17.95
N GLY A 21 -5.82 28.53 16.75
CA GLY A 21 -6.78 28.32 15.65
C GLY A 21 -6.87 26.86 15.22
N THR A 22 -5.74 26.17 15.06
CA THR A 22 -5.72 24.73 14.74
C THR A 22 -6.31 23.89 15.87
N LEU A 23 -6.04 24.24 17.13
CA LEU A 23 -6.58 23.52 18.30
C LEU A 23 -8.10 23.67 18.42
N ILE A 24 -8.64 24.87 18.19
CA ILE A 24 -10.09 25.11 18.14
C ILE A 24 -10.74 24.32 17.00
N PHE A 25 -10.13 24.32 15.81
CA PHE A 25 -10.63 23.51 14.69
C PHE A 25 -10.59 22.01 14.98
N ALA A 26 -9.53 21.52 15.62
CA ALA A 26 -9.42 20.12 16.02
C ALA A 26 -10.48 19.71 17.07
N LEU A 27 -10.82 20.63 17.99
CA LEU A 27 -11.86 20.40 19.01
C LEU A 27 -13.28 20.42 18.43
N ILE A 28 -13.56 21.34 17.49
CA ILE A 28 -14.88 21.48 16.86
C ILE A 28 -15.14 20.36 15.85
N PHE A 29 -14.11 19.87 15.18
CA PHE A 29 -14.18 18.76 14.23
C PHE A 29 -13.38 17.56 14.73
N PRO A 30 -13.86 16.84 15.77
CA PRO A 30 -13.18 15.65 16.24
C PRO A 30 -13.11 14.66 15.07
N SER A 31 -11.88 14.32 14.67
CA SER A 31 -11.64 13.36 13.61
C SER A 31 -12.22 12.02 14.05
N ASN A 32 -13.33 11.61 13.41
CA ASN A 32 -13.87 10.28 13.63
C ASN A 32 -12.87 9.26 13.07
N LEU A 33 -12.00 8.75 13.94
CA LEU A 33 -10.90 7.84 13.60
C LEU A 33 -11.44 6.57 12.93
N LEU A 34 -12.56 6.03 13.43
CA LEU A 34 -13.24 4.88 12.83
C LEU A 34 -13.72 5.18 11.41
N ALA A 35 -14.37 6.33 11.19
CA ALA A 35 -14.81 6.71 9.84
C ALA A 35 -13.63 6.93 8.88
N THR A 36 -12.53 7.51 9.37
CA THR A 36 -11.30 7.69 8.59
C THR A 36 -10.69 6.34 8.21
N ARG A 37 -10.61 5.40 9.15
CA ARG A 37 -10.17 4.02 8.93
C ARG A 37 -11.04 3.33 7.89
N TYR A 38 -12.37 3.29 8.07
CA TYR A 38 -13.26 2.67 7.09
C TYR A 38 -13.10 3.26 5.68
N ARG A 39 -12.91 4.58 5.56
CA ARG A 39 -12.67 5.24 4.27
C ARG A 39 -11.33 4.82 3.67
N LEU A 40 -10.29 4.65 4.47
CA LEU A 40 -8.97 4.19 4.04
C LEU A 40 -9.02 2.74 3.55
N HIS A 41 -9.54 1.81 4.34
CA HIS A 41 -9.69 0.40 3.95
C HIS A 41 -10.50 0.29 2.65
N ARG A 42 -11.61 1.02 2.56
CA ARG A 42 -12.43 1.08 1.34
C ARG A 42 -11.67 1.65 0.14
N ALA A 43 -10.80 2.64 0.35
CA ALA A 43 -9.98 3.22 -0.71
C ALA A 43 -8.92 2.22 -1.21
N VAL A 44 -8.24 1.51 -0.30
CA VAL A 44 -7.28 0.45 -0.63
C VAL A 44 -7.95 -0.68 -1.40
N ARG A 45 -9.08 -1.20 -0.90
CA ARG A 45 -9.86 -2.25 -1.58
C ARG A 45 -10.36 -1.81 -2.96
N ARG A 46 -10.78 -0.54 -3.10
CA ARG A 46 -11.17 0.03 -4.40
C ARG A 46 -9.99 0.09 -5.36
N ASP A 47 -8.79 0.40 -4.88
CA ASP A 47 -7.60 0.41 -5.72
C ASP A 47 -7.19 -0.99 -6.14
N PHE A 48 -7.23 -1.98 -5.25
CA PHE A 48 -7.02 -3.38 -5.59
C PHE A 48 -8.01 -3.90 -6.64
N ARG A 49 -9.29 -3.54 -6.50
CA ARG A 49 -10.30 -3.79 -7.55
C ARG A 49 -9.91 -3.17 -8.89
N ARG A 50 -9.40 -1.94 -8.88
CA ARG A 50 -8.99 -1.23 -10.09
C ARG A 50 -7.71 -1.81 -10.70
N ILE A 51 -6.72 -2.18 -9.89
CA ILE A 51 -5.49 -2.84 -10.32
C ILE A 51 -5.84 -4.20 -10.92
N GLY A 52 -6.64 -5.01 -10.24
CA GLY A 52 -7.04 -6.33 -10.72
C GLY A 52 -7.83 -6.29 -12.04
N ARG A 53 -8.72 -5.31 -12.23
CA ARG A 53 -9.53 -5.17 -13.46
C ARG A 53 -8.79 -4.51 -14.63
N HIS A 54 -7.97 -3.51 -14.34
CA HIS A 54 -7.31 -2.68 -15.36
C HIS A 54 -5.85 -2.46 -14.99
N PRO A 55 -5.03 -3.52 -14.94
CA PRO A 55 -3.66 -3.43 -14.44
C PRO A 55 -2.80 -2.52 -15.33
N ASN A 56 -3.07 -2.48 -16.63
CA ASN A 56 -2.39 -1.61 -17.60
C ASN A 56 -2.58 -0.09 -17.35
N ARG A 57 -3.60 0.31 -16.57
CA ARG A 57 -3.83 1.72 -16.21
C ARG A 57 -3.00 2.16 -15.00
N TRP A 58 -2.25 1.25 -14.37
CA TRP A 58 -1.49 1.53 -13.16
C TRP A 58 0.00 1.46 -13.44
N SER A 59 0.66 2.61 -13.38
CA SER A 59 2.12 2.68 -13.34
C SER A 59 2.64 2.50 -11.93
N PHE A 60 3.87 2.00 -11.82
CA PHE A 60 4.56 1.87 -10.53
C PHE A 60 4.66 3.22 -9.81
N ARG A 61 5.05 4.27 -10.52
CA ARG A 61 5.14 5.65 -10.00
C ARG A 61 3.77 6.15 -9.51
N GLY A 62 2.71 5.91 -10.28
CA GLY A 62 1.36 6.33 -9.90
C GLY A 62 0.85 5.63 -8.64
N TRP A 63 1.18 4.35 -8.49
CA TRP A 63 0.90 3.59 -7.26
C TRP A 63 1.69 4.14 -6.08
N GLN A 64 3.01 4.32 -6.22
CA GLN A 64 3.87 4.87 -5.17
C GLN A 64 3.39 6.23 -4.68
N THR A 65 3.09 7.17 -5.59
CA THR A 65 2.64 8.51 -5.20
C THR A 65 1.34 8.48 -4.42
N ARG A 66 0.35 7.66 -4.85
CA ARG A 66 -0.92 7.51 -4.11
C ARG A 66 -0.73 6.92 -2.73
N THR A 67 0.13 5.93 -2.60
CA THR A 67 0.35 5.24 -1.33
C THR A 67 1.20 6.08 -0.39
N ALA A 68 2.20 6.80 -0.89
CA ALA A 68 2.99 7.77 -0.14
C ALA A 68 2.12 8.91 0.42
N ASP A 69 1.20 9.45 -0.38
CA ASP A 69 0.25 10.47 0.08
C ASP A 69 -0.65 9.96 1.22
N ARG A 70 -1.09 8.69 1.16
CA ARG A 70 -1.90 8.07 2.22
C ARG A 70 -1.10 7.82 3.49
N LEU A 71 0.12 7.28 3.35
CA LEU A 71 1.03 7.09 4.48
C LEU A 71 1.34 8.43 5.14
N GLY A 72 1.64 9.47 4.36
CA GLY A 72 1.89 10.82 4.86
C GLY A 72 0.69 11.40 5.60
N ARG A 73 -0.52 11.24 5.05
CA ARG A 73 -1.76 11.67 5.75
C ARG A 73 -2.00 10.93 7.05
N GLN A 74 -1.75 9.62 7.09
CA GLN A 74 -1.94 8.82 8.30
C GLN A 74 -0.91 9.13 9.39
N LEU A 75 0.35 9.33 9.01
CA LEU A 75 1.41 9.76 9.92
C LEU A 75 1.15 11.18 10.46
N ALA A 76 0.64 12.09 9.63
CA ALA A 76 0.28 13.45 10.05
C ALA A 76 -0.90 13.48 11.04
N THR A 77 -1.76 12.46 11.05
CA THR A 77 -2.87 12.33 11.99
C THR A 77 -2.52 11.55 13.27
N ALA A 78 -1.37 10.88 13.32
CA ALA A 78 -0.87 10.20 14.51
C ALA A 78 -0.26 11.25 15.46
N ASN A 79 -1.09 11.87 16.30
CA ASN A 79 -0.66 12.88 17.28
C ASN A 79 0.14 12.21 18.43
N GLY A 80 1.45 11.96 18.21
CA GLY A 80 2.44 11.69 19.26
C GLY A 80 2.37 10.32 19.95
N ASP A 81 1.17 9.78 20.18
CA ASP A 81 0.95 8.42 20.68
C ASP A 81 0.64 7.49 19.50
N ILE A 82 1.66 6.77 19.05
CA ILE A 82 1.45 5.58 18.22
C ILE A 82 0.95 4.49 19.18
N ASP A 83 -0.35 4.49 19.43
CA ASP A 83 -0.99 3.33 20.04
C ASP A 83 -0.80 2.11 19.12
N THR A 84 -0.76 0.93 19.72
CA THR A 84 -0.73 -0.40 19.09
C THR A 84 -1.67 -0.53 17.89
N GLN A 85 -2.79 0.20 17.92
CA GLN A 85 -3.75 0.26 16.82
C GLN A 85 -3.24 1.02 15.59
N ALA A 86 -2.62 2.19 15.77
CA ALA A 86 -2.05 2.98 14.68
C ALA A 86 -0.87 2.24 14.01
N GLU A 87 -0.07 1.52 14.80
CA GLU A 87 0.99 0.66 14.32
C GLU A 87 0.45 -0.49 13.44
N ARG A 88 -0.64 -1.16 13.89
CA ARG A 88 -1.31 -2.20 13.09
C ARG A 88 -1.82 -1.65 11.76
N GLU A 89 -2.42 -0.47 11.76
CA GLU A 89 -2.91 0.16 10.53
C GLU A 89 -1.79 0.56 9.57
N LEU A 90 -0.67 1.07 10.12
CA LEU A 90 0.51 1.38 9.32
C LEU A 90 1.09 0.11 8.69
N ARG A 91 1.22 -0.98 9.46
CA ARG A 91 1.63 -2.30 8.94
C ARG A 91 0.68 -2.79 7.85
N GLY A 92 -0.63 -2.68 8.05
CA GLY A 92 -1.63 -3.02 7.04
C GLY A 92 -1.48 -2.22 5.74
N LEU A 93 -1.19 -0.91 5.85
CA LEU A 93 -0.89 -0.07 4.68
C LEU A 93 0.40 -0.45 3.96
N LEU A 94 1.46 -0.80 4.70
CA LEU A 94 2.71 -1.29 4.12
C LEU A 94 2.49 -2.64 3.42
N GLY A 95 1.72 -3.54 4.02
CA GLY A 95 1.26 -4.77 3.37
C GLY A 95 0.51 -4.50 2.08
N ALA A 96 -0.44 -3.57 2.11
CA ALA A 96 -1.19 -3.18 0.94
C ALA A 96 -0.30 -2.58 -0.16
N TRP A 97 0.70 -1.77 0.23
CA TRP A 97 1.71 -1.25 -0.69
C TRP A 97 2.45 -2.39 -1.39
N THR A 98 2.99 -3.34 -0.62
CA THR A 98 3.71 -4.51 -1.13
C THR A 98 2.88 -5.32 -2.12
N ILE A 99 1.61 -5.60 -1.79
CA ILE A 99 0.69 -6.32 -2.68
C ILE A 99 0.49 -5.55 -3.99
N GLY A 100 0.19 -4.26 -3.92
CA GLY A 100 -0.05 -3.44 -5.10
C GLY A 100 1.19 -3.34 -5.99
N TYR A 101 2.37 -3.15 -5.38
CA TYR A 101 3.64 -3.11 -6.09
C TYR A 101 3.92 -4.42 -6.82
N ALA A 102 3.91 -5.53 -6.08
CA ALA A 102 4.25 -6.82 -6.61
C ALA A 102 3.28 -7.26 -7.71
N THR A 103 1.99 -6.93 -7.57
CA THR A 103 0.99 -7.22 -8.60
C THR A 103 1.23 -6.43 -9.89
N ILE A 104 1.52 -5.13 -9.78
CA ILE A 104 1.82 -4.28 -10.95
C ILE A 104 3.10 -4.79 -11.63
N ALA A 105 4.14 -5.11 -10.87
CA ALA A 105 5.38 -5.66 -11.40
C ALA A 105 5.17 -7.02 -12.09
N LEU A 106 4.35 -7.90 -11.51
CA LEU A 106 3.97 -9.18 -12.13
C LEU A 106 3.19 -8.98 -13.43
N HIS A 107 2.30 -7.99 -13.49
CA HIS A 107 1.57 -7.68 -14.71
C HIS A 107 2.52 -7.27 -15.84
N TYR A 108 3.43 -6.32 -15.59
CA TYR A 108 4.41 -5.90 -16.59
C TYR A 108 5.32 -7.06 -17.02
N LEU A 109 5.79 -7.87 -16.08
CA LEU A 109 6.56 -9.07 -16.40
C LEU A 109 5.76 -10.05 -17.29
N ALA A 110 4.45 -10.18 -17.06
CA ALA A 110 3.57 -11.05 -17.85
C ALA A 110 3.26 -10.52 -19.25
N GLU A 111 3.40 -9.21 -19.49
CA GLU A 111 3.31 -8.63 -20.83
C GLU A 111 4.51 -9.06 -21.69
N ASP A 112 5.71 -9.06 -21.10
CA ASP A 112 6.96 -9.40 -21.80
C ASP A 112 7.25 -10.91 -21.81
N PHE A 113 6.74 -11.66 -20.82
CA PHE A 113 7.07 -13.06 -20.61
C PHE A 113 5.83 -13.95 -20.46
N HIS A 114 5.43 -14.59 -21.57
CA HIS A 114 4.20 -15.38 -21.65
C HIS A 114 4.03 -16.53 -20.62
N PRO A 115 5.08 -17.27 -20.20
CA PRO A 115 4.92 -18.38 -19.25
C PRO A 115 4.29 -17.98 -17.91
N VAL A 116 4.39 -16.72 -17.49
CA VAL A 116 3.81 -16.23 -16.22
C VAL A 116 2.41 -15.63 -16.40
N ARG A 117 1.95 -15.44 -17.64
CA ARG A 117 0.70 -14.72 -17.94
C ARG A 117 -0.54 -15.34 -17.30
N ARG A 118 -0.73 -16.66 -17.45
CA ARG A 118 -1.91 -17.35 -16.91
C ARG A 118 -1.97 -17.26 -15.37
N PRO A 119 -0.91 -17.60 -14.62
CA PRO A 119 -0.91 -17.43 -13.16
C PRO A 119 -1.14 -15.99 -12.73
N VAL A 120 -0.55 -15.01 -13.42
CA VAL A 120 -0.74 -13.58 -13.10
C VAL A 120 -2.20 -13.14 -13.30
N VAL A 121 -2.89 -13.62 -14.33
CA VAL A 121 -4.34 -13.38 -14.51
C VAL A 121 -5.15 -13.92 -13.33
N VAL A 122 -4.78 -15.09 -12.79
CA VAL A 122 -5.45 -15.65 -11.60
C VAL A 122 -5.22 -14.76 -10.38
N ILE A 123 -3.99 -14.31 -10.14
CA ILE A 123 -3.65 -13.40 -9.03
C ILE A 123 -4.45 -12.09 -9.14
N LEU A 124 -4.48 -11.46 -10.32
CA LEU A 124 -5.26 -10.25 -10.60
C LEU A 124 -6.76 -10.45 -10.38
N GLY A 125 -7.29 -11.61 -10.79
CA GLY A 125 -8.68 -12.00 -10.53
C GLY A 125 -8.99 -12.11 -9.04
N ARG A 126 -8.08 -12.65 -8.23
CA ARG A 126 -8.25 -12.70 -6.76
C ARG A 126 -8.11 -11.33 -6.10
N LEU A 127 -7.18 -10.51 -6.58
CA LEU A 127 -7.02 -9.13 -6.11
C LEU A 127 -8.30 -8.30 -6.36
N THR A 128 -8.99 -8.55 -7.47
CA THR A 128 -10.26 -7.88 -7.79
C THR A 128 -11.34 -8.14 -6.73
N ASN A 129 -11.34 -9.32 -6.12
CA ASN A 129 -12.34 -9.66 -5.10
C ASN A 129 -11.95 -9.14 -3.71
N ALA A 130 -10.74 -8.60 -3.53
CA ALA A 130 -10.18 -8.20 -2.24
C ALA A 130 -10.22 -9.33 -1.20
N ASP A 131 -10.05 -10.57 -1.66
CA ASP A 131 -10.03 -11.78 -0.83
C ASP A 131 -8.56 -12.14 -0.55
N SER A 132 -8.08 -11.78 0.64
CA SER A 132 -6.69 -11.95 1.09
C SER A 132 -6.25 -13.42 1.10
N LEU A 133 -7.09 -14.31 1.63
CA LEU A 133 -6.79 -15.75 1.71
C LEU A 133 -6.67 -16.39 0.32
N ARG A 134 -7.62 -16.09 -0.58
CA ARG A 134 -7.57 -16.63 -1.94
C ARG A 134 -6.45 -16.00 -2.76
N LEU A 135 -6.12 -14.73 -2.52
CA LEU A 135 -4.97 -14.07 -3.12
C LEU A 135 -3.66 -14.72 -2.68
N ALA A 136 -3.46 -14.90 -1.37
CA ALA A 136 -2.27 -15.55 -0.81
C ALA A 136 -2.11 -16.97 -1.36
N THR A 137 -3.20 -17.74 -1.41
CA THR A 137 -3.20 -19.10 -1.95
C THR A 137 -2.81 -19.14 -3.43
N ALA A 138 -3.40 -18.26 -4.25
CA ALA A 138 -3.10 -18.18 -5.68
C ALA A 138 -1.66 -17.72 -5.94
N ALA A 139 -1.16 -16.76 -5.15
CA ALA A 139 0.20 -16.27 -5.27
C ALA A 139 1.21 -17.35 -4.84
N ARG A 140 0.97 -18.07 -3.74
CA ARG A 140 1.82 -19.17 -3.26
C ARG A 140 1.91 -20.31 -4.26
N SER A 141 0.79 -20.71 -4.86
CA SER A 141 0.80 -21.78 -5.87
C SER A 141 1.55 -21.35 -7.14
N SER A 142 1.38 -20.11 -7.56
CA SER A 142 2.12 -19.52 -8.68
C SER A 142 3.62 -19.48 -8.41
N ALA A 143 4.04 -19.03 -7.21
CA ALA A 143 5.44 -19.00 -6.80
C ALA A 143 6.09 -20.39 -6.89
N ARG A 144 5.42 -21.43 -6.37
CA ARG A 144 5.90 -22.82 -6.45
C ARG A 144 6.03 -23.29 -7.90
N SER A 145 5.06 -22.96 -8.75
CA SER A 145 5.09 -23.31 -10.17
C SER A 145 6.27 -22.65 -10.88
N PHE A 146 6.52 -21.37 -10.63
CA PHE A 146 7.63 -20.64 -11.24
C PHE A 146 9.00 -21.17 -10.82
N THR A 147 9.19 -21.44 -9.53
CA THR A 147 10.41 -22.05 -8.99
C THR A 147 10.64 -23.45 -9.55
N TRP A 148 9.58 -24.23 -9.80
CA TRP A 148 9.71 -25.53 -10.43
C TRP A 148 10.13 -25.40 -11.90
N GLN A 149 9.47 -24.52 -12.66
CA GLN A 149 9.79 -24.28 -14.07
C GLN A 149 11.19 -23.72 -14.28
N SER A 150 11.75 -22.99 -13.32
CA SER A 150 13.08 -22.37 -13.44
C SER A 150 14.22 -23.40 -13.42
N ARG A 151 13.99 -24.62 -12.91
CA ARG A 151 15.02 -25.67 -12.78
C ARG A 151 15.50 -26.24 -14.12
N GLY A 152 14.68 -26.16 -15.17
CA GLY A 152 15.01 -26.62 -16.52
C GLY A 152 15.10 -25.48 -17.54
N ALA A 153 15.17 -24.23 -17.09
CA ALA A 153 15.12 -23.05 -17.94
C ALA A 153 16.54 -22.57 -18.31
N ASN A 154 16.66 -21.95 -19.49
CA ASN A 154 17.87 -21.20 -19.85
C ASN A 154 18.03 -19.98 -18.91
N GLU A 155 19.20 -19.34 -18.93
CA GLU A 155 19.55 -18.29 -17.97
C GLU A 155 18.53 -17.15 -17.91
N ARG A 156 18.17 -16.57 -19.06
CA ARG A 156 17.21 -15.46 -19.13
C ARG A 156 15.83 -15.88 -18.60
N LYS A 157 15.30 -17.01 -19.07
CA LYS A 157 14.00 -17.54 -18.64
C LYS A 157 13.99 -17.88 -17.15
N ARG A 158 15.11 -18.40 -16.63
CA ARG A 158 15.31 -18.71 -15.21
C ARG A 158 15.23 -17.45 -14.36
N GLN A 159 15.88 -16.37 -14.78
CA GLN A 159 15.84 -15.08 -14.09
C GLN A 159 14.41 -14.52 -14.04
N ASP A 160 13.68 -14.51 -15.17
CA ASP A 160 12.30 -14.00 -15.21
C ASP A 160 11.35 -14.85 -14.35
N LEU A 161 11.50 -16.18 -14.36
CA LEU A 161 10.71 -17.08 -13.49
C LEU A 161 11.01 -16.85 -12.00
N LEU A 162 12.28 -16.69 -11.62
CA LEU A 162 12.64 -16.40 -10.24
C LEU A 162 12.12 -15.03 -9.79
N ARG A 163 12.18 -14.02 -10.67
CA ARG A 163 11.57 -12.71 -10.40
C ARG A 163 10.05 -12.84 -10.17
N ALA A 164 9.36 -13.60 -11.00
CA ALA A 164 7.93 -13.86 -10.82
C ALA A 164 7.62 -14.62 -9.52
N ALA A 165 8.49 -15.56 -9.13
CA ALA A 165 8.37 -16.31 -7.89
C ALA A 165 8.50 -15.40 -6.65
N ILE A 166 9.51 -14.53 -6.64
CA ILE A 166 9.75 -13.57 -5.55
C ILE A 166 8.56 -12.62 -5.40
N LEU A 167 8.09 -12.03 -6.50
CA LEU A 167 6.93 -11.12 -6.45
C LEU A 167 5.68 -11.83 -5.94
N SER A 168 5.45 -13.08 -6.35
CA SER A 168 4.32 -13.89 -5.86
C SER A 168 4.46 -14.26 -4.39
N LEU A 169 5.68 -14.49 -3.90
CA LEU A 169 5.94 -14.74 -2.48
C LEU A 169 5.68 -13.47 -1.64
N SER A 170 6.12 -12.30 -2.09
CA SER A 170 5.84 -11.03 -1.41
C SER A 170 4.35 -10.74 -1.30
N ILE A 171 3.55 -11.08 -2.33
CA ILE A 171 2.09 -11.00 -2.25
C ILE A 171 1.54 -11.97 -1.21
N THR A 172 2.09 -13.19 -1.16
CA THR A 172 1.65 -14.21 -0.22
C THR A 172 1.88 -13.75 1.22
N GLU A 173 3.10 -13.34 1.54
CA GLU A 173 3.50 -12.88 2.88
C GLU A 173 2.64 -11.69 3.32
N ALA A 174 2.57 -10.65 2.49
CA ALA A 174 1.80 -9.46 2.81
C ALA A 174 0.28 -9.73 2.93
N ALA A 175 -0.27 -10.67 2.14
CA ALA A 175 -1.68 -11.02 2.23
C ALA A 175 -2.00 -11.89 3.45
N THR A 176 -1.05 -12.70 3.94
CA THR A 176 -1.22 -13.50 5.16
C THR A 176 -0.97 -12.71 6.44
N GLU A 177 0.05 -11.85 6.46
CA GLU A 177 0.41 -11.05 7.65
C GLU A 177 -0.61 -9.95 7.96
N HIS A 178 -1.36 -9.52 6.94
CA HIS A 178 -2.31 -8.40 7.06
C HIS A 178 -3.72 -8.82 6.65
N GLU A 179 -4.09 -10.06 6.96
CA GLU A 179 -5.43 -10.59 6.69
C GLU A 179 -6.51 -9.72 7.32
N ASP A 180 -6.38 -9.34 8.59
CA ASP A 180 -7.35 -8.51 9.31
C ASP A 180 -7.57 -7.16 8.63
N PHE A 181 -6.50 -6.54 8.13
CA PHE A 181 -6.57 -5.26 7.44
C PHE A 181 -7.30 -5.36 6.09
N LEU A 182 -7.16 -6.51 5.42
CA LEU A 182 -7.75 -6.76 4.11
C LEU A 182 -9.12 -7.44 4.19
N GLY A 183 -9.46 -8.06 5.32
CA GLY A 183 -10.64 -8.88 5.59
C GLY A 183 -11.87 -8.13 6.10
N GLU A 184 -11.70 -7.02 6.85
CA GLU A 184 -12.79 -6.12 7.28
C GLU A 184 -13.38 -5.27 6.14
#